data_AF-A0AAN0YI63-F1
#
_entry.id   AF-A0AAN0YI63-F1
#
_cell.length_a   1.000
_cell.length_b   1.000
_cell.length_c   1.000
_cell.angle_alpha   90.00
_cell.angle_beta   90.00
_cell.angle_gamma   90.00
#
_symmetry.space_group_name_H-M   'P 1'
#
loop_
_entity.id
_entity.type
_entity.pdbx_description
1 polymer ?
#
loop_
_entity_poly.entity_id
_entity_poly.type
_entity_poly.pdbx_seq_one_letter_code
_entity_poly.pdbx_strand_id
1 'polypeptide(L)'
;MVKHIYRLGIVAVLLGLSACEVTIGSDPQTPPTEDVTTQDPPGNTATRSGASDEGVAEIGTGGGIATSRPPQPQPQAQPQSPPQPIAQTSTSFETRCGWFSNPTPGNISLYDADREWIIGVQGGHQVATDWDWPNFAPDQWVVTNVGSYGYGCACMDVQANPATGTINDIRNVRAQAIAICQQDPALNRWANLFP
;
A
#
# COMPACT_ATOMS: atom_id res chain seq x y z
N MET A 1 23.59 41.89 -21.98
CA MET A 1 24.90 41.40 -21.50
C MET A 1 25.59 42.53 -20.75
N VAL A 2 25.55 42.56 -19.41
CA VAL A 2 26.67 43.05 -18.56
C VAL A 2 26.49 42.37 -17.20
N LYS A 3 27.54 41.66 -16.81
CA LYS A 3 27.70 40.83 -15.61
C LYS A 3 28.26 41.75 -14.51
N HIS A 4 27.61 41.86 -13.35
CA HIS A 4 28.22 42.37 -12.11
C HIS A 4 28.31 41.16 -11.17
N ILE A 5 29.44 40.43 -11.12
CA ILE A 5 30.69 40.71 -10.40
C ILE A 5 30.45 40.99 -8.90
N TYR A 6 30.42 39.88 -8.13
CA TYR A 6 31.17 39.59 -6.91
C TYR A 6 31.45 40.71 -5.90
N ARG A 7 30.99 40.51 -4.65
CA ARG A 7 31.83 40.48 -3.41
C ARG A 7 31.12 39.59 -2.38
N LEU A 8 31.59 38.35 -2.15
CA LEU A 8 32.48 37.98 -1.04
C LEU A 8 32.13 38.67 0.29
N GLY A 9 31.44 37.94 1.16
CA GLY A 9 31.19 38.28 2.56
C GLY A 9 31.18 37.00 3.39
N ILE A 10 32.31 36.31 3.44
CA ILE A 10 32.56 35.25 4.42
C ILE A 10 32.67 35.96 5.78
N VAL A 11 31.67 35.78 6.64
CA VAL A 11 31.78 36.08 8.07
C VAL A 11 31.73 34.74 8.78
N ALA A 12 32.90 34.11 8.89
CA ALA A 12 33.12 33.01 9.82
C ALA A 12 33.41 33.64 11.19
N VAL A 13 32.43 33.64 12.09
CA VAL A 13 32.67 33.90 13.51
C VAL A 13 32.86 32.56 14.19
N LEU A 14 34.12 32.36 14.55
CA LEU A 14 34.66 31.30 15.36
C LEU A 14 34.25 31.46 16.84
N LEU A 15 34.14 30.31 17.51
CA LEU A 15 34.38 30.07 18.94
C LEU A 15 33.30 30.44 19.95
N GLY A 16 32.69 29.39 20.49
CA GLY A 16 31.91 29.40 21.73
C GLY A 16 31.75 27.99 22.30
N LEU A 17 32.86 27.27 22.52
CA LEU A 17 32.88 26.11 23.41
C LEU A 17 32.63 26.63 24.83
N SER A 18 31.43 26.41 25.35
CA SER A 18 31.16 26.45 26.79
C SER A 18 30.78 25.04 27.22
N ALA A 19 31.78 24.31 27.73
CA ALA A 19 31.56 23.13 28.53
C ALA A 19 31.28 23.62 29.96
N CYS A 20 30.05 23.43 30.45
CA CYS A 20 29.78 23.43 31.88
C CYS A 20 29.92 22.00 32.37
N GLU A 21 30.81 21.82 33.34
CA GLU A 21 31.05 20.56 34.03
C GLU A 21 29.87 20.18 34.95
N VAL A 22 29.56 18.88 34.91
CA VAL A 22 29.37 17.97 36.05
C VAL A 22 28.52 18.46 37.23
N THR A 23 27.35 17.84 37.37
CA THR A 23 26.82 17.47 38.69
C THR A 23 26.42 16.00 38.66
N ILE A 24 27.11 15.22 39.50
CA ILE A 24 26.89 13.80 39.73
C ILE A 24 25.70 13.71 40.70
N GLY A 25 24.53 13.35 40.18
CA GLY A 25 23.37 12.96 40.96
C GLY A 25 23.27 11.44 40.99
N SER A 26 23.77 10.83 42.06
CA SER A 26 23.63 9.40 42.34
C SER A 26 22.25 9.13 42.96
N ASP A 27 21.38 8.40 42.27
CA ASP A 27 20.37 7.56 42.93
C ASP A 27 19.92 6.40 42.00
N PRO A 28 20.18 5.13 42.33
CA PRO A 28 19.67 3.98 41.60
C PRO A 28 18.32 3.55 42.20
N GLN A 29 17.23 3.99 41.59
CA GLN A 29 15.91 3.37 41.79
C GLN A 29 15.70 2.34 40.68
N THR A 30 15.95 1.08 41.04
CA THR A 30 15.61 -0.12 40.27
C THR A 30 14.07 -0.25 40.16
N PRO A 31 13.48 -0.24 38.96
CA PRO A 31 12.11 -0.69 38.78
C PRO A 31 12.07 -2.23 38.68
N PRO A 32 11.01 -2.88 39.18
CA PRO A 32 10.85 -4.32 39.04
C PRO A 32 10.65 -4.71 37.56
N THR A 33 11.40 -5.71 37.13
CA THR A 33 11.28 -6.39 35.85
C THR A 33 10.12 -7.40 35.90
N GLU A 34 9.47 -7.61 34.73
CA GLU A 34 8.67 -8.79 34.32
C GLU A 34 7.19 -8.74 34.78
N ASP A 35 6.18 -8.64 33.92
CA ASP A 35 5.90 -9.44 32.72
C ASP A 35 4.96 -8.65 31.77
N VAL A 36 5.44 -8.28 30.58
CA VAL A 36 4.57 -7.89 29.46
C VAL A 36 4.91 -8.82 28.31
N THR A 37 4.03 -9.80 28.16
CA THR A 37 3.90 -10.68 27.00
C THR A 37 4.07 -9.89 25.70
N THR A 38 5.17 -10.14 25.00
CA THR A 38 5.35 -9.79 23.60
C THR A 38 4.27 -10.52 22.79
N GLN A 39 3.28 -9.80 22.28
CA GLN A 39 2.45 -10.29 21.20
C GLN A 39 3.23 -10.10 19.90
N ASP A 40 3.72 -11.20 19.36
CA ASP A 40 4.22 -11.29 18.00
C ASP A 40 3.14 -10.85 16.98
N PRO A 41 3.52 -10.19 15.88
CA PRO A 41 2.63 -9.98 14.74
C PRO A 41 2.26 -11.34 14.11
N PRO A 42 1.04 -11.52 13.56
CA PRO A 42 0.71 -12.75 12.87
C PRO A 42 1.47 -12.86 11.54
N GLY A 43 2.66 -13.47 11.61
CA GLY A 43 3.35 -14.10 10.49
C GLY A 43 2.70 -15.45 10.19
N ASN A 44 2.14 -15.57 9.00
CA ASN A 44 1.55 -16.80 8.46
C ASN A 44 2.63 -17.80 8.02
N THR A 45 3.13 -18.61 8.96
CA THR A 45 3.91 -19.82 8.60
C THR A 45 3.00 -21.03 8.52
N ALA A 46 2.68 -21.47 7.30
CA ALA A 46 2.12 -22.79 7.05
C ALA A 46 3.20 -23.67 6.38
N THR A 47 3.89 -24.49 7.19
CA THR A 47 4.73 -25.59 6.70
C THR A 47 4.13 -26.93 7.11
N ARG A 48 3.54 -27.58 6.11
CA ARG A 48 3.56 -29.03 5.75
C ARG A 48 3.89 -30.08 6.83
N SER A 49 3.03 -31.10 6.91
CA SER A 49 3.31 -32.57 6.93
C SER A 49 1.95 -33.31 6.98
N GLY A 50 1.63 -34.41 6.28
CA GLY A 50 2.45 -35.46 5.68
C GLY A 50 2.48 -36.71 6.57
N ALA A 51 1.87 -37.81 6.09
CA ALA A 51 1.85 -39.20 6.62
C ALA A 51 0.86 -39.49 7.78
N SER A 52 0.20 -40.65 7.92
CA SER A 52 0.36 -41.98 7.30
C SER A 52 -0.90 -42.85 7.57
N ASP A 53 -0.98 -43.94 6.79
CA ASP A 53 -1.85 -45.12 6.83
C ASP A 53 -2.31 -45.67 8.18
N GLU A 54 -3.49 -46.31 8.20
CA GLU A 54 -3.68 -47.78 8.30
C GLU A 54 -5.15 -48.10 8.69
N GLY A 55 -5.81 -49.06 8.01
CA GLY A 55 -7.21 -49.40 8.33
C GLY A 55 -7.94 -50.43 7.46
N VAL A 56 -7.37 -51.63 7.32
CA VAL A 56 -7.99 -52.98 7.27
C VAL A 56 -9.06 -53.33 6.19
N ALA A 57 -8.81 -54.51 5.60
CA ALA A 57 -9.56 -55.20 4.57
C ALA A 57 -10.97 -55.67 4.97
N GLU A 58 -11.86 -55.76 3.95
CA GLU A 58 -13.00 -56.67 3.94
C GLU A 58 -13.12 -57.32 2.55
N ILE A 59 -13.41 -58.61 2.58
CA ILE A 59 -13.48 -59.55 1.46
C ILE A 59 -14.93 -59.63 0.98
N GLY A 60 -15.17 -59.49 -0.33
CA GLY A 60 -16.52 -59.52 -0.89
C GLY A 60 -16.56 -59.94 -2.35
N THR A 61 -16.53 -61.26 -2.58
CA THR A 61 -16.89 -61.90 -3.84
C THR A 61 -18.35 -61.61 -4.19
N GLY A 62 -18.62 -61.08 -5.39
CA GLY A 62 -20.00 -60.99 -5.91
C GLY A 62 -20.12 -60.26 -7.24
N GLY A 63 -20.34 -61.01 -8.32
CA GLY A 63 -20.58 -60.48 -9.65
C GLY A 63 -21.88 -59.66 -9.76
N GLY A 64 -21.89 -58.69 -10.68
CA GLY A 64 -23.06 -57.86 -10.93
C GLY A 64 -22.88 -56.94 -12.14
N ILE A 65 -23.22 -57.46 -13.32
CA ILE A 65 -23.85 -56.81 -14.49
C ILE A 65 -23.66 -55.28 -14.63
N ALA A 66 -22.89 -54.88 -15.64
CA ALA A 66 -22.80 -53.51 -16.12
C ALA A 66 -24.18 -52.99 -16.54
N THR A 67 -24.76 -52.10 -15.74
CA THR A 67 -25.91 -51.28 -16.14
C THR A 67 -25.37 -49.95 -16.67
N SER A 68 -25.54 -49.73 -17.96
CA SER A 68 -25.21 -48.48 -18.64
C SER A 68 -26.06 -47.35 -18.07
N ARG A 69 -25.41 -46.35 -17.47
CA ARG A 69 -26.06 -45.09 -17.08
C ARG A 69 -26.50 -44.35 -18.35
N PRO A 70 -27.77 -43.94 -18.49
CA PRO A 70 -28.20 -43.11 -19.61
C PRO A 70 -27.39 -41.80 -19.66
N PRO A 71 -27.12 -41.24 -20.85
CA PRO A 71 -26.49 -39.93 -20.94
C PRO A 71 -27.37 -38.91 -20.22
N GLN A 72 -26.80 -38.17 -19.27
CA GLN A 72 -27.50 -37.03 -18.69
C GLN A 72 -27.76 -36.00 -19.80
N PRO A 73 -28.97 -35.41 -19.89
CA PRO A 73 -29.21 -34.28 -20.78
C PRO A 73 -28.26 -33.14 -20.43
N GLN A 74 -27.50 -32.66 -21.41
CA GLN A 74 -26.62 -31.50 -21.23
C GLN A 74 -27.47 -30.29 -20.83
N PRO A 75 -27.02 -29.45 -19.87
CA PRO A 75 -27.68 -28.18 -19.57
C PRO A 75 -27.79 -27.35 -20.86
N GLN A 76 -29.03 -27.05 -21.25
CA GLN A 76 -29.32 -26.27 -22.45
C GLN A 76 -28.64 -24.90 -22.33
N ALA A 77 -27.88 -24.53 -23.35
CA ALA A 77 -27.24 -23.21 -23.44
C ALA A 77 -28.32 -22.12 -23.37
N GLN A 78 -28.30 -21.35 -22.29
CA GLN A 78 -29.12 -20.15 -22.17
C GLN A 78 -28.66 -19.13 -23.24
N PRO A 79 -29.57 -18.32 -23.82
CA PRO A 79 -29.20 -17.27 -24.76
C PRO A 79 -28.20 -16.32 -24.08
N GLN A 80 -26.95 -16.37 -24.52
CA GLN A 80 -25.89 -15.53 -23.98
C GLN A 80 -26.18 -14.09 -24.39
N SER A 81 -26.39 -13.21 -23.41
CA SER A 81 -26.32 -11.76 -23.60
C SER A 81 -25.03 -11.38 -24.35
N PRO A 82 -25.00 -10.29 -25.14
CA PRO A 82 -23.81 -9.88 -25.87
C PRO A 82 -22.59 -9.87 -24.92
N PRO A 83 -21.41 -10.34 -25.37
CA PRO A 83 -20.22 -10.34 -24.53
C PRO A 83 -19.96 -8.91 -24.05
N GLN A 84 -20.04 -8.72 -22.73
CA GLN A 84 -19.63 -7.48 -22.10
C GLN A 84 -18.17 -7.22 -22.46
N PRO A 85 -17.75 -5.96 -22.67
CA PRO A 85 -16.33 -5.66 -22.89
C PRO A 85 -15.53 -6.28 -21.76
N ILE A 86 -14.58 -7.14 -22.10
CA ILE A 86 -13.69 -7.78 -21.15
C ILE A 86 -13.05 -6.64 -20.34
N ALA A 87 -13.26 -6.61 -19.03
CA ALA A 87 -12.69 -5.59 -18.16
C ALA A 87 -11.18 -5.52 -18.45
N GLN A 88 -10.73 -4.38 -18.98
CA GLN A 88 -9.36 -4.20 -19.43
C GLN A 88 -8.50 -3.91 -18.19
N THR A 89 -8.14 -4.95 -17.46
CA THR A 89 -7.05 -4.86 -16.50
C THR A 89 -5.75 -4.70 -17.28
N SER A 90 -5.14 -3.52 -17.19
CA SER A 90 -3.81 -3.34 -17.75
C SER A 90 -2.84 -4.27 -17.01
N THR A 91 -2.05 -5.03 -17.76
CA THR A 91 -1.01 -5.90 -17.21
C THR A 91 0.36 -5.23 -17.20
N SER A 92 0.45 -4.03 -17.79
CA SER A 92 1.64 -3.20 -17.82
C SER A 92 1.64 -2.21 -16.67
N PHE A 93 2.81 -1.98 -16.09
CA PHE A 93 3.00 -0.90 -15.15
C PHE A 93 3.11 0.44 -15.88
N GLU A 94 2.45 1.45 -15.34
CA GLU A 94 2.57 2.85 -15.74
C GLU A 94 2.91 3.72 -14.54
N THR A 95 3.67 4.79 -14.76
CA THR A 95 3.98 5.74 -13.70
C THR A 95 2.84 6.75 -13.57
N ARG A 96 2.27 6.85 -12.38
CA ARG A 96 1.26 7.86 -12.01
C ARG A 96 1.78 8.72 -10.88
N CYS A 97 1.58 10.03 -11.00
CA CYS A 97 2.01 11.04 -10.03
C CYS A 97 0.84 11.91 -9.64
N GLY A 98 0.72 12.23 -8.36
CA GLY A 98 -0.37 13.06 -7.89
C GLY A 98 -0.46 13.13 -6.37
N TRP A 99 -1.61 13.61 -5.92
CA TRP A 99 -1.94 13.66 -4.50
C TRP A 99 -2.18 12.25 -3.99
N PHE A 100 -1.34 11.82 -3.06
CA PHE A 100 -1.51 10.55 -2.37
C PHE A 100 -2.19 10.82 -1.03
N SER A 101 -3.36 10.22 -0.84
CA SER A 101 -4.26 10.53 0.27
C SER A 101 -4.60 9.27 1.07
N ASN A 102 -4.56 9.40 2.39
CA ASN A 102 -5.01 8.41 3.35
C ASN A 102 -5.66 9.12 4.54
N PRO A 103 -6.90 9.64 4.39
CA PRO A 103 -7.53 10.47 5.42
C PRO A 103 -8.06 9.67 6.61
N THR A 104 -8.23 8.34 6.45
CA THR A 104 -8.69 7.41 7.48
C THR A 104 -8.11 6.01 7.19
N PRO A 105 -7.92 5.14 8.20
CA PRO A 105 -7.22 3.88 8.01
C PRO A 105 -7.83 3.02 6.88
N GLY A 106 -6.98 2.48 6.01
CA GLY A 106 -7.40 1.59 4.92
C GLY A 106 -8.16 2.27 3.77
N ASN A 107 -8.30 3.60 3.77
CA ASN A 107 -8.91 4.37 2.69
C ASN A 107 -7.82 5.19 1.99
N ILE A 108 -7.26 4.64 0.92
CA ILE A 108 -6.05 5.10 0.27
C ILE A 108 -6.34 5.35 -1.21
N SER A 109 -6.01 6.55 -1.70
CA SER A 109 -6.22 6.91 -3.11
C SER A 109 -5.10 7.80 -3.65
N LEU A 110 -4.87 7.72 -4.97
CA LEU A 110 -4.01 8.64 -5.72
C LEU A 110 -4.88 9.50 -6.64
N TYR A 111 -4.75 10.83 -6.55
CA TYR A 111 -5.46 11.78 -7.40
C TYR A 111 -4.46 12.40 -8.38
N ASP A 112 -4.52 11.98 -9.64
CA ASP A 112 -3.68 12.51 -10.71
C ASP A 112 -4.48 13.35 -11.72
N ALA A 113 -3.86 13.70 -12.84
CA ALA A 113 -4.48 14.46 -13.91
C ALA A 113 -5.73 13.77 -14.51
N ASP A 114 -5.77 12.43 -14.50
CA ASP A 114 -6.81 11.65 -15.17
C ASP A 114 -8.01 11.42 -14.24
N ARG A 115 -7.79 10.88 -13.04
CA ARG A 115 -8.86 10.61 -12.06
C ARG A 115 -8.35 10.41 -10.63
N GLU A 116 -9.27 10.12 -9.74
CA GLU A 116 -8.98 9.41 -8.49
C GLU A 116 -8.78 7.93 -8.82
N TRP A 117 -7.72 7.36 -8.25
CA TRP A 117 -7.36 5.97 -8.34
C TRP A 117 -7.44 5.34 -6.95
N ILE A 118 -8.37 4.43 -6.77
CA ILE A 118 -8.60 3.74 -5.50
C ILE A 118 -7.51 2.68 -5.32
N ILE A 119 -6.70 2.85 -4.28
CA ILE A 119 -5.69 1.87 -3.85
C ILE A 119 -6.30 0.94 -2.81
N GLY A 120 -7.06 1.51 -1.87
CA GLY A 120 -7.73 0.77 -0.81
C GLY A 120 -8.97 1.48 -0.30
N VAL A 121 -10.01 0.73 0.03
CA VAL A 121 -11.18 1.20 0.78
C VAL A 121 -11.59 0.17 1.82
N GLN A 122 -11.94 0.61 3.03
CA GLN A 122 -12.38 -0.31 4.09
C GLN A 122 -13.60 -1.11 3.65
N GLY A 123 -13.54 -2.45 3.82
CA GLY A 123 -14.61 -3.37 3.44
C GLY A 123 -14.80 -3.55 1.93
N GLY A 124 -13.89 -3.03 1.09
CA GLY A 124 -13.97 -3.14 -0.36
C GLY A 124 -12.63 -3.44 -1.04
N HIS A 125 -12.37 -2.78 -2.17
CA HIS A 125 -11.15 -2.95 -2.96
C HIS A 125 -9.89 -2.71 -2.12
N GLN A 126 -8.89 -3.57 -2.29
CA GLN A 126 -7.55 -3.43 -1.72
C GLN A 126 -6.55 -4.00 -2.73
N VAL A 127 -5.42 -3.33 -2.93
CA VAL A 127 -4.28 -3.94 -3.62
C VAL A 127 -3.87 -5.20 -2.83
N ALA A 128 -3.82 -6.33 -3.53
CA ALA A 128 -3.59 -7.64 -2.89
C ALA A 128 -2.12 -7.91 -2.58
N THR A 129 -1.21 -7.34 -3.37
CA THR A 129 0.23 -7.44 -3.17
C THR A 129 0.66 -6.47 -2.08
N ASP A 130 1.51 -6.91 -1.15
CA ASP A 130 2.16 -5.99 -0.22
C ASP A 130 3.04 -4.98 -0.98
N TRP A 131 3.05 -3.73 -0.53
CA TRP A 131 3.78 -2.66 -1.18
C TRP A 131 4.28 -1.63 -0.15
N ASP A 132 5.37 -0.95 -0.50
CA ASP A 132 6.02 0.00 0.39
C ASP A 132 5.28 1.34 0.44
N TRP A 133 5.03 1.83 1.65
CA TRP A 133 4.44 3.15 1.85
C TRP A 133 5.43 4.26 1.43
N PRO A 134 4.96 5.36 0.81
CA PRO A 134 5.83 6.50 0.55
C PRO A 134 6.42 7.06 1.84
N ASN A 135 7.74 7.11 1.91
CA ASN A 135 8.45 7.72 3.02
C ASN A 135 8.57 9.23 2.83
N PHE A 136 7.68 9.98 3.48
CA PHE A 136 7.68 11.45 3.41
C PHE A 136 8.72 12.06 4.36
N ALA A 137 9.46 13.05 3.85
CA ALA A 137 10.24 13.92 4.70
C ALA A 137 9.31 14.75 5.62
N PRO A 138 9.83 15.32 6.73
CA PRO A 138 9.08 16.27 7.54
C PRO A 138 8.43 17.36 6.67
N ASP A 139 7.21 17.74 7.04
CA ASP A 139 6.40 18.76 6.36
C ASP A 139 5.98 18.43 4.92
N GLN A 140 6.28 17.23 4.41
CA GLN A 140 5.79 16.76 3.09
C GLN A 140 4.51 15.91 3.20
N TRP A 141 4.06 15.67 4.43
CA TRP A 141 2.81 15.02 4.77
C TRP A 141 1.95 15.97 5.59
N VAL A 142 0.77 16.31 5.09
CA VAL A 142 -0.20 17.17 5.78
C VAL A 142 -1.17 16.27 6.52
N VAL A 143 -1.13 16.33 7.85
CA VAL A 143 -2.05 15.59 8.72
C VAL A 143 -3.39 16.32 8.76
N THR A 144 -4.48 15.63 8.43
CA THR A 144 -5.83 16.23 8.33
C THR A 144 -6.76 15.86 9.47
N ASN A 145 -6.44 14.81 10.23
CA ASN A 145 -7.30 14.25 11.26
C ASN A 145 -6.47 13.84 12.49
N VAL A 146 -7.14 13.35 13.54
CA VAL A 146 -6.47 12.73 14.70
C VAL A 146 -5.60 11.55 14.26
N GLY A 147 -4.38 11.46 14.81
CA GLY A 147 -3.40 10.45 14.42
C GLY A 147 -2.44 10.94 13.33
N SER A 148 -2.01 10.04 12.45
CA SER A 148 -1.05 10.30 11.37
C SER A 148 -1.66 10.30 9.96
N TYR A 149 -3.00 10.36 9.86
CA TYR A 149 -3.73 10.35 8.59
C TYR A 149 -3.70 11.69 7.89
N GLY A 150 -3.67 11.69 6.57
CA GLY A 150 -3.37 12.89 5.82
C GLY A 150 -3.17 12.66 4.33
N TYR A 151 -2.45 13.59 3.71
CA TYR A 151 -2.08 13.54 2.30
C TYR A 151 -0.67 14.09 2.06
N GLY A 152 -0.11 13.73 0.92
CA GLY A 152 1.15 14.26 0.41
C GLY A 152 1.22 14.13 -1.11
N CYS A 153 2.37 14.44 -1.68
CA CYS A 153 2.61 14.26 -3.11
C CYS A 153 3.44 12.99 -3.36
N ALA A 154 3.02 12.11 -4.26
CA ALA A 154 3.77 10.89 -4.54
C ALA A 154 3.71 10.50 -6.02
N CYS A 155 4.66 9.68 -6.42
CA CYS A 155 4.60 8.96 -7.69
C CYS A 155 4.76 7.47 -7.46
N MET A 156 4.07 6.69 -8.27
CA MET A 156 4.04 5.23 -8.15
C MET A 156 3.99 4.58 -9.53
N ASP A 157 4.65 3.43 -9.63
CA ASP A 157 4.54 2.55 -10.78
C ASP A 157 3.45 1.52 -10.49
N VAL A 158 2.34 1.58 -11.24
CA VAL A 158 1.09 0.86 -10.93
C VAL A 158 0.54 0.10 -12.12
N GLN A 159 -0.15 -1.01 -11.85
CA GLN A 159 -1.11 -1.59 -12.80
C GLN A 159 -2.49 -1.04 -12.45
N ALA A 160 -3.01 -0.15 -13.28
CA ALA A 160 -4.30 0.49 -13.06
C ALA A 160 -5.40 -0.17 -13.90
N ASN A 161 -6.60 -0.27 -13.34
CA ASN A 161 -7.81 -0.65 -14.07
C ASN A 161 -8.63 0.61 -14.38
N PRO A 162 -8.54 1.16 -15.60
CA PRO A 162 -9.26 2.37 -15.97
C PRO A 162 -10.77 2.18 -16.01
N ALA A 163 -11.28 0.95 -16.15
CA ALA A 163 -12.72 0.68 -16.17
C ALA A 163 -13.36 0.83 -14.77
N THR A 164 -12.60 0.53 -13.71
CA THR A 164 -13.07 0.62 -12.32
C THR A 164 -12.47 1.78 -11.54
N GLY A 165 -11.43 2.43 -12.05
CA GLY A 165 -10.70 3.47 -11.33
C GLY A 165 -9.89 2.92 -10.15
N THR A 166 -9.47 1.64 -10.21
CA THR A 166 -8.71 0.99 -9.13
C THR A 166 -7.26 0.77 -9.54
N ILE A 167 -6.35 0.77 -8.57
CA ILE A 167 -5.00 0.24 -8.72
C ILE A 167 -5.01 -1.21 -8.26
N ASN A 168 -4.52 -2.12 -9.10
CA ASN A 168 -4.52 -3.56 -8.82
C ASN A 168 -3.18 -4.05 -8.28
N ASP A 169 -2.08 -3.36 -8.62
CA ASP A 169 -0.72 -3.73 -8.21
C ASP A 169 0.17 -2.48 -8.17
N ILE A 170 1.15 -2.49 -7.26
CA ILE A 170 2.09 -1.37 -7.01
C ILE A 170 3.48 -1.97 -6.88
N ARG A 171 4.44 -1.46 -7.67
CA ARG A 171 5.82 -1.98 -7.64
C ARG A 171 6.80 -1.05 -6.95
N ASN A 172 6.60 0.25 -7.07
CA ASN A 172 7.52 1.26 -6.59
C ASN A 172 6.73 2.50 -6.22
N VAL A 173 7.07 3.10 -5.08
CA VAL A 173 6.43 4.31 -4.59
C VAL A 173 7.51 5.26 -4.08
N ARG A 174 7.39 6.53 -4.46
CA ARG A 174 8.29 7.59 -4.03
C ARG A 174 7.50 8.79 -3.56
N ALA A 175 7.76 9.22 -2.33
CA ALA A 175 7.32 10.53 -1.87
C ALA A 175 7.95 11.63 -2.73
N GLN A 176 7.23 12.71 -2.90
CA GLN A 176 7.65 13.93 -3.60
C GLN A 176 7.49 15.11 -2.63
N ALA A 177 8.17 16.22 -2.92
CA ALA A 177 7.88 17.46 -2.21
C ALA A 177 6.41 17.85 -2.46
N ILE A 178 5.68 18.25 -1.42
CA ILE A 178 4.27 18.61 -1.52
C ILE A 178 4.03 19.74 -2.53
N ALA A 179 5.00 20.66 -2.60
CA ALA A 179 5.03 21.76 -3.55
C ALA A 179 4.93 21.33 -5.02
N ILE A 180 5.40 20.11 -5.36
CA ILE A 180 5.28 19.58 -6.73
C ILE A 180 3.81 19.44 -7.12
N CYS A 181 3.00 18.84 -6.27
CA CYS A 181 1.57 18.68 -6.54
C CYS A 181 0.80 20.01 -6.42
N GLN A 182 1.20 20.89 -5.49
CA GLN A 182 0.59 22.24 -5.36
C GLN A 182 0.80 23.12 -6.60
N GLN A 183 1.93 22.94 -7.29
CA GLN A 183 2.32 23.76 -8.44
C GLN A 183 1.97 23.10 -9.77
N ASP A 184 1.45 21.87 -9.77
CA ASP A 184 1.10 21.14 -10.99
C ASP A 184 -0.28 21.60 -11.52
N PRO A 185 -0.33 22.30 -12.69
CA PRO A 185 -1.59 22.77 -13.25
C PRO A 185 -2.56 21.62 -13.61
N ALA A 186 -2.04 20.41 -13.87
CA ALA A 186 -2.86 19.25 -14.18
C ALA A 186 -3.67 18.76 -12.97
N LEU A 187 -3.26 19.16 -11.75
CA LEU A 187 -3.93 18.80 -10.50
C LEU A 187 -4.86 19.90 -9.97
N ASN A 188 -5.01 21.02 -10.68
CA ASN A 188 -5.84 22.16 -10.23
C ASN A 188 -7.29 21.80 -9.92
N ARG A 189 -7.87 20.80 -10.60
CA ARG A 189 -9.24 20.35 -10.30
C ARG A 189 -9.41 19.77 -8.89
N TRP A 190 -8.29 19.38 -8.27
CA TRP A 190 -8.23 18.83 -6.92
C TRP A 190 -7.82 19.86 -5.86
N ALA A 191 -7.55 21.12 -6.24
CA ALA A 191 -7.00 22.13 -5.33
C ALA A 191 -7.87 22.39 -4.09
N ASN A 192 -9.19 22.18 -4.19
CA ASN A 192 -10.10 22.34 -3.04
C ASN A 192 -10.09 21.12 -2.09
N LEU A 193 -9.62 19.96 -2.54
CA LEU A 193 -9.48 18.75 -1.72
C LEU A 193 -8.12 18.73 -1.00
N PHE A 194 -7.10 19.36 -1.58
CA PHE A 194 -5.72 19.40 -1.09
C PHE A 194 -5.21 20.84 -1.03
N PRO A 195 -5.70 21.64 -0.05
CA PRO A 195 -5.29 23.03 0.11
C PRO A 195 -3.84 23.19 0.58
#